data_AF-A0A255TAE7-F1
#
_entry.id   AF-A0A255TAE7-F1
#
_cell.length_a   1.000
_cell.length_b   1.000
_cell.length_c   1.000
_cell.angle_alpha   90.00
_cell.angle_beta   90.00
_cell.angle_gamma   90.00
#
_symmetry.space_group_name_H-M   'P 1'
#
loop_
_entity.id
_entity.type
_entity.pdbx_description
1 polymer ?
#
loop_
_entity_poly.entity_id
_entity_poly.type
_entity_poly.pdbx_seq_one_letter_code
_entity_poly.pdbx_strand_id
1 'polypeptide(L)' 'MCKYKDIDLGIKKLDFNVKRGAMAVFLTDGREVIVPVSMFPDIKKLSKAQREDYMIMDDQYFSFESLSRIYSIKDVLRC' A
#
# COMPACT_ATOMS: atom_id res chain seq x y z
N MET A 1 -21.42 -12.32 -12.05
CA MET A 1 -20.80 -11.92 -10.76
C MET A 1 -19.41 -12.54 -10.70
N CYS A 2 -18.36 -11.77 -10.98
CA CYS A 2 -17.00 -12.27 -10.80
C CYS A 2 -16.73 -12.42 -9.31
N LYS A 3 -16.78 -13.65 -8.81
CA LYS A 3 -16.27 -13.99 -7.48
C LYS A 3 -14.76 -13.80 -7.57
N TYR A 4 -14.21 -12.76 -6.95
CA TYR A 4 -12.80 -12.75 -6.61
C TYR A 4 -12.58 -14.02 -5.79
N LYS A 5 -11.93 -15.03 -6.37
CA LYS A 5 -11.40 -16.14 -5.58
C LYS A 5 -10.54 -15.48 -4.51
N ASP A 6 -10.69 -15.89 -3.25
CA ASP A 6 -9.73 -15.62 -2.19
C ASP A 6 -8.39 -16.25 -2.61
N ILE A 7 -7.73 -15.59 -3.55
CA ILE A 7 -6.30 -15.71 -3.77
C ILE A 7 -5.75 -14.97 -2.57
N ASP A 8 -4.94 -15.65 -1.76
CA ASP A 8 -4.24 -15.10 -0.61
C ASP A 8 -3.26 -14.02 -1.11
N LEU A 9 -3.82 -12.85 -1.39
CA LEU A 9 -3.15 -11.75 -2.04
C LEU A 9 -2.56 -10.89 -0.95
N GLY A 10 -1.23 -10.84 -0.91
CA GLY A 10 -0.50 -10.10 0.10
C GLY A 10 0.24 -8.92 -0.50
N ILE A 11 0.68 -8.03 0.37
CA ILE A 11 1.56 -6.89 0.13
C ILE A 11 2.98 -7.38 0.34
N LYS A 12 3.79 -7.29 -0.70
CA LYS A 12 5.21 -7.65 -0.65
C LYS A 12 6.10 -6.43 -0.38
N LYS A 13 5.77 -5.29 -0.97
CA LYS A 13 6.58 -4.06 -0.88
C LYS A 13 5.74 -2.83 -1.23
N LEU A 14 6.07 -1.70 -0.63
CA LEU A 14 5.63 -0.37 -1.05
C LEU A 14 6.78 0.40 -1.70
N ASP A 15 6.48 1.22 -2.71
CA ASP A 15 7.45 2.10 -3.35
C ASP A 15 6.80 3.41 -3.80
N PHE A 16 7.40 4.54 -3.41
CA PHE A 16 6.91 5.88 -3.75
C PHE A 16 7.74 6.57 -4.85
N ASN A 17 8.76 5.89 -5.37
CA ASN A 17 9.69 6.43 -6.35
C ASN A 17 9.35 6.01 -7.80
N VAL A 18 8.50 4.99 -7.98
CA VAL A 18 8.05 4.51 -9.32
C VAL A 18 7.34 5.61 -10.12
N LYS A 19 6.44 6.36 -9.49
CA LYS A 19 5.68 7.44 -10.13
C LYS A 19 5.42 8.58 -9.15
N ARG A 20 5.76 9.82 -9.55
CA ARG A 20 5.58 11.02 -8.72
C ARG A 20 4.11 11.16 -8.28
N GLY A 21 3.91 11.26 -6.97
CA GLY A 21 2.58 11.44 -6.38
C GLY A 21 1.74 10.17 -6.30
N ALA A 22 2.32 9.00 -6.60
CA ALA A 22 1.69 7.70 -6.48
C ALA A 22 2.46 6.79 -5.51
N MET A 23 1.76 5.79 -5.00
CA MET A 23 2.30 4.67 -4.25
C MET A 23 2.15 3.43 -5.13
N ALA A 24 3.25 2.77 -5.43
CA ALA A 24 3.26 1.45 -6.02
C ALA A 24 3.23 0.41 -4.90
N VAL A 25 2.28 -0.53 -5.00
CA VAL A 25 2.11 -1.65 -4.09
C VAL A 25 2.42 -2.92 -4.87
N PHE A 26 3.53 -3.56 -4.54
CA PHE A 26 3.91 -4.84 -5.12
C PHE A 26 3.24 -5.94 -4.33
N LEU A 27 2.52 -6.81 -5.03
CA LEU A 27 1.77 -7.90 -4.45
C LEU A 27 2.60 -9.20 -4.44
N THR A 28 2.24 -10.12 -3.55
CA THR A 28 2.94 -11.42 -3.40
C THR A 28 2.87 -12.28 -4.67
N ASP A 29 1.83 -12.12 -5.48
CA ASP A 29 1.65 -12.82 -6.76
C ASP A 29 2.39 -12.17 -7.95
N GLY A 30 3.19 -11.13 -7.69
CA GLY A 30 3.99 -10.43 -8.69
C GLY A 30 3.26 -9.31 -9.42
N ARG A 31 1.98 -9.05 -9.12
CA ARG A 31 1.29 -7.87 -9.65
C ARG A 31 1.77 -6.59 -8.98
N GLU A 32 1.66 -5.48 -9.71
CA GLU A 32 1.89 -4.14 -9.21
C GLU A 32 0.60 -3.32 -9.29
N VAL A 33 0.23 -2.66 -8.20
CA VAL A 33 -0.91 -1.75 -8.14
C VAL A 33 -0.41 -0.34 -7.85
N ILE A 34 -0.67 0.59 -8.77
CA ILE A 34 -0.25 1.99 -8.64
C ILE A 34 -1.46 2.83 -8.27
N VAL A 35 -1.46 3.40 -7.07
CA VAL A 35 -2.55 4.26 -6.56
C VAL A 35 -2.05 5.69 -6.29
N PRO A 36 -2.84 6.73 -6.58
CA PRO A 36 -2.48 8.10 -6.21
C PRO A 36 -2.38 8.27 -4.69
N VAL A 37 -1.31 8.88 -4.19
CA VAL A 37 -1.17 9.16 -2.73
C VAL A 37 -2.25 10.12 -2.24
N SER A 38 -2.89 10.89 -3.12
CA SER A 38 -4.04 11.75 -2.77
C SER A 38 -5.24 10.99 -2.19
N MET A 39 -5.35 9.69 -2.47
CA MET A 39 -6.39 8.83 -1.89
C MET A 39 -6.14 8.47 -0.43
N PHE A 40 -4.93 8.72 0.05
CA PHE A 40 -4.48 8.43 1.41
C PHE A 40 -3.98 9.75 2.05
N PRO A 41 -4.89 10.60 2.57
CA PRO A 41 -4.53 11.93 3.07
C PRO A 41 -3.45 11.93 4.15
N ASP A 42 -3.39 10.88 4.98
CA ASP A 42 -2.40 10.77 6.05
C ASP A 42 -1.02 10.39 5.48
N ILE A 43 -0.95 9.46 4.53
CA ILE A 43 0.29 9.10 3.80
C ILE A 43 0.81 10.29 2.99
N LYS A 44 -0.11 11.10 2.42
CA LYS A 44 0.25 12.32 1.68
C LYS A 44 1.03 13.32 2.53
N LYS A 45 0.76 13.40 3.84
CA LYS A 45 1.45 14.30 4.77
C LYS A 45 2.85 13.83 5.16
N LEU A 46 3.17 12.55 4.93
CA LEU A 46 4.49 12.01 5.23
C LEU A 46 5.57 12.58 4.30
N SER A 47 6.73 12.87 4.89
CA SER A 47 7.95 13.18 4.14
C SER A 47 8.47 11.96 3.39
N LYS A 48 9.46 12.16 2.51
CA LYS A 48 10.07 11.04 1.78
C LYS A 48 10.67 9.99 2.72
N ALA A 49 11.42 10.42 3.73
CA ALA A 49 12.04 9.51 4.70
C ALA A 49 10.99 8.68 5.46
N GLN A 50 9.94 9.34 5.97
CA GLN A 50 8.86 8.66 6.71
C GLN A 50 8.06 7.67 5.87
N ARG A 51 8.06 7.80 4.53
CA ARG A 51 7.40 6.85 3.63
C ARG A 51 8.23 5.59 3.36
N GLU A 52 9.54 5.67 3.55
CA GLU A 52 10.42 4.50 3.46
C GLU A 52 10.40 3.70 4.79
N ASP A 53 10.07 4.35 5.91
CA ASP A 53 9.90 3.74 7.23
C ASP A 53 8.50 3.09 7.41
N TYR A 54 8.15 2.17 6.49
CA TYR A 54 6.92 1.39 6.56
C TYR A 54 7.16 -0.01 7.11
N MET A 55 6.11 -0.60 7.68
CA MET A 55 6.08 -2.00 8.10
C MET A 55 4.92 -2.72 7.43
N ILE A 56 5.14 -3.97 7.03
CA ILE A 56 4.11 -4.88 6.53
C ILE A 56 3.84 -5.93 7.61
N MET A 57 2.57 -6.25 7.87
CA MET A 57 2.12 -7.21 8.88
C MET A 57 1.23 -8.27 8.23
N ASP A 58 1.57 -9.54 8.47
CA ASP A 58 0.88 -10.71 7.94
C ASP A 58 0.64 -10.68 6.43
N ASP A 59 1.48 -9.95 5.69
CA ASP A 59 1.30 -9.61 4.27
C ASP A 59 -0.05 -8.94 3.92
N GLN A 60 -0.94 -8.68 4.89
CA GLN A 60 -2.29 -8.17 4.64
C GLN A 60 -2.41 -6.69 4.97
N TYR A 61 -1.50 -6.18 5.81
CA TYR A 61 -1.57 -4.83 6.35
C TYR A 61 -0.25 -4.11 6.23
N PHE A 62 -0.31 -2.79 6.24
CA PHE A 62 0.86 -1.94 6.38
C PHE A 62 0.56 -0.71 7.24
N SER A 63 1.61 -0.19 7.87
CA SER A 63 1.60 1.08 8.59
C SER A 63 2.93 1.79 8.37
N PHE A 64 3.01 3.03 8.82
CA PHE A 64 4.24 3.82 8.85
C PHE A 64 4.59 4.12 10.30
N GLU A 65 5.87 4.15 10.67
CA GLU A 65 6.30 4.44 12.05
C GLU A 65 5.72 5.77 12.55
N SER A 66 5.62 6.76 11.65
CA SER A 66 5.07 8.09 11.96
C SER A 66 3.53 8.17 11.98
N LEU A 67 2.81 7.06 11.74
CA LEU A 67 1.34 7.01 11.73
C LEU A 67 0.82 5.91 12.65
N SER A 68 -0.21 6.21 13.44
CA SER A 68 -0.95 5.20 14.19
C SER A 68 -1.94 4.39 13.33
N ARG A 69 -2.13 4.78 12.07
CA ARG A 69 -3.15 4.23 11.19
C ARG A 69 -2.62 3.05 10.40
N ILE A 70 -3.31 1.91 10.53
CA ILE A 70 -3.06 0.69 9.78
C ILE A 70 -3.95 0.68 8.53
N TYR A 71 -3.36 0.31 7.39
CA TYR A 71 -4.02 0.13 6.12
C TYR A 71 -3.99 -1.35 5.73
N SER A 72 -5.03 -1.82 5.05
CA SER A 72 -5.11 -3.17 4.52
C SER A 72 -4.88 -3.19 3.01
N ILE A 73 -4.55 -4.37 2.47
CA ILE A 73 -4.55 -4.58 1.01
C ILE A 73 -5.91 -4.24 0.38
N LYS A 74 -7.01 -4.45 1.11
CA LYS A 74 -8.36 -4.12 0.63
C LYS A 74 -8.55 -2.62 0.46
N ASP A 75 -7.89 -1.78 1.27
CA ASP A 75 -7.95 -0.33 1.11
C ASP A 75 -7.27 0.10 -0.19
N VAL A 76 -6.17 -0.55 -0.56
CA VAL A 76 -5.47 -0.32 -1.84
C VAL A 76 -6.32 -0.78 -3.03
N LEU A 77 -6.96 -1.95 -2.94
CA LEU A 77 -7.74 -2.54 -4.04
C LEU A 77 -9.13 -1.91 -4.22
N ARG A 78 -9.62 -1.15 -3.23
CA ARG A 78 -10.90 -0.41 -3.29
C ARG A 78 -10.75 1.01 -3.83
N CYS A 79 -9.51 1.47 -4.06
CA CYS A 79 -9.19 2.78 -4.61
C CYS A 79 -9.71 2.96 -6.04
#